data_AF-A0A952ULL3-F1
#
_entry.id   AF-A0A952ULL3-F1
#
_cell.length_a   1.000
_cell.length_b   1.000
_cell.length_c   1.000
_cell.angle_alpha   90.00
_cell.angle_beta   90.00
_cell.angle_gamma   90.00
#
_symmetry.space_group_name_H-M   'P 1'
#
loop_
_entity.id
_entity.type
_entity.pdbx_description
1 polymer ?
#
loop_
_entity_poly.entity_id
_entity_poly.type
_entity_poly.pdbx_seq_one_letter_code
_entity_poly.pdbx_strand_id
1 'polypeptide(L)'
;MGYGAAVAEGASLYALNCAVCHGKGAGGLADAKLSFPPEDRTCTRCHRPSNRTVQSLSEPVVDNDMFSIGTPPPLIATAGHPTGLALTAAPAALWAYVSATMPRYEPGRQTPAEYWLLTAYLLDLNGRSAAAAEAVANAAAVATP
;
A
#
# COMPACT_ATOMS: atom_id res chain seq x y z
N MET A 1 -22.12 1.41 9.43
CA MET A 1 -21.44 0.50 8.48
C MET A 1 -21.05 -0.77 9.21
N GLY A 2 -21.33 -1.96 8.66
CA GLY A 2 -20.95 -3.23 9.28
C GLY A 2 -19.51 -3.65 8.93
N TYR A 3 -18.94 -4.62 9.67
CA TYR A 3 -17.55 -5.08 9.51
C TYR A 3 -17.18 -5.40 8.05
N GLY A 4 -17.93 -6.27 7.39
CA GLY A 4 -17.62 -6.70 6.02
C GLY A 4 -17.67 -5.55 5.01
N ALA A 5 -18.60 -4.60 5.19
CA ALA A 5 -18.67 -3.40 4.35
C ALA A 5 -17.47 -2.48 4.59
N ALA A 6 -17.03 -2.32 5.83
CA ALA A 6 -15.85 -1.52 6.17
C ALA A 6 -14.56 -2.09 5.59
N VAL A 7 -14.38 -3.42 5.70
CA VAL A 7 -13.22 -4.11 5.13
C VAL A 7 -13.24 -4.02 3.60
N ALA A 8 -14.41 -4.16 2.96
CA ALA A 8 -14.54 -4.00 1.51
C ALA A 8 -14.21 -2.57 1.03
N GLU A 9 -14.61 -1.55 1.80
CA GLU A 9 -14.25 -0.16 1.51
C GLU A 9 -12.73 0.05 1.66
N GLY A 10 -12.13 -0.48 2.73
CA GLY A 10 -10.68 -0.49 2.92
C GLY A 10 -9.92 -1.18 1.78
N ALA A 11 -10.47 -2.27 1.25
CA ALA A 11 -9.92 -2.97 0.09
C ALA A 11 -9.97 -2.11 -1.19
N SER A 12 -11.06 -1.36 -1.41
CA SER A 12 -11.18 -0.41 -2.53
C SER A 12 -10.14 0.71 -2.43
N LEU A 13 -9.99 1.30 -1.24
CA LEU A 13 -8.96 2.31 -0.97
C LEU A 13 -7.54 1.76 -1.21
N TYR A 14 -7.28 0.53 -0.78
CA TYR A 14 -6.00 -0.15 -1.00
C TYR A 14 -5.71 -0.36 -2.48
N ALA A 15 -6.70 -0.83 -3.24
CA ALA A 15 -6.57 -1.08 -4.67
C ALA A 15 -6.18 0.19 -5.44
N LEU A 16 -6.75 1.34 -5.05
CA LEU A 16 -6.51 2.63 -5.69
C LEU A 16 -5.17 3.26 -5.31
N ASN A 17 -4.73 3.10 -4.05
CA ASN A 17 -3.63 3.91 -3.51
C ASN A 17 -2.37 3.11 -3.11
N CYS A 18 -2.46 1.79 -2.99
CA CYS A 18 -1.39 0.96 -2.41
C CYS A 18 -0.93 -0.18 -3.32
N ALA A 19 -1.85 -0.80 -4.05
CA ALA A 19 -1.60 -2.02 -4.83
C ALA A 19 -0.57 -1.85 -5.96
N VAL A 20 -0.36 -0.62 -6.45
CA VAL A 20 0.67 -0.31 -7.46
C VAL A 20 2.09 -0.60 -6.95
N CYS A 21 2.32 -0.50 -5.64
CA CYS A 21 3.61 -0.78 -5.01
C CYS A 21 3.61 -2.10 -4.24
N HIS A 22 2.53 -2.39 -3.50
CA HIS A 22 2.45 -3.54 -2.61
C HIS A 22 1.78 -4.78 -3.23
N GLY A 23 1.29 -4.67 -4.47
CA GLY A 23 0.64 -5.76 -5.19
C GLY A 23 -0.83 -5.94 -4.82
N LYS A 24 -1.61 -6.52 -5.74
CA LYS A 24 -3.05 -6.74 -5.52
C LYS A 24 -3.29 -7.74 -4.39
N GLY A 25 -2.44 -8.74 -4.26
CA GLY A 25 -2.45 -9.72 -3.17
C GLY A 25 -1.55 -9.32 -1.99
N ALA A 26 -1.11 -8.06 -1.92
CA ALA A 26 -0.23 -7.57 -0.85
C ALA A 26 1.15 -8.27 -0.75
N GLY A 27 1.58 -8.97 -1.81
CA GLY A 27 2.85 -9.70 -1.85
C GLY A 27 4.10 -8.84 -2.12
N GLY A 28 3.97 -7.52 -2.05
CA GLY A 28 5.05 -6.57 -2.27
C GLY A 28 5.34 -6.34 -3.75
N LEU A 29 6.52 -5.79 -4.06
CA LEU A 29 6.89 -5.45 -5.44
C LEU A 29 6.85 -6.65 -6.41
N ALA A 30 7.17 -7.85 -5.91
CA ALA A 30 7.12 -9.07 -6.72
C ALA A 30 5.70 -9.37 -7.21
N ASP A 31 4.70 -9.17 -6.36
CA ASP A 31 3.28 -9.30 -6.69
C ASP A 31 2.79 -8.12 -7.54
N ALA A 32 3.17 -6.88 -7.20
CA ALA A 32 2.80 -5.68 -7.97
C ALA A 32 3.16 -5.80 -9.46
N LYS A 33 4.35 -6.31 -9.75
CA LYS A 33 4.83 -6.55 -11.11
C LYS A 33 3.95 -7.52 -11.91
N LEU A 34 3.21 -8.42 -11.26
CA LEU A 34 2.34 -9.37 -11.95
C LEU A 34 1.14 -8.71 -12.63
N SER A 35 0.81 -7.46 -12.26
CA SER A 35 -0.22 -6.68 -12.95
C SER A 35 0.21 -6.24 -14.36
N PHE A 36 1.48 -6.37 -14.71
CA PHE A 36 2.03 -6.06 -16.03
C PHE A 36 2.29 -7.34 -16.84
N PRO A 37 2.25 -7.27 -18.18
CA PRO A 37 2.73 -8.33 -19.06
C PRO A 37 4.16 -8.77 -18.69
N PRO A 38 4.52 -10.07 -18.84
CA PRO A 38 5.85 -10.57 -18.47
C PRO A 38 7.04 -9.74 -18.97
N GLU A 39 6.95 -9.21 -20.19
CA GLU A 39 7.92 -8.35 -20.85
C GLU A 39 8.12 -6.98 -20.16
N ASP A 40 7.11 -6.49 -19.44
CA ASP A 40 7.08 -5.17 -18.80
C ASP A 40 7.44 -5.21 -17.30
N ARG A 41 7.69 -6.41 -16.73
CA ARG A 41 7.96 -6.60 -15.28
C ARG A 41 9.37 -6.15 -14.85
N THR A 42 10.20 -5.80 -15.81
CA THR A 42 11.56 -5.24 -15.65
C THR A 42 11.53 -3.71 -15.67
N CYS A 43 10.66 -3.12 -14.84
CA CYS A 43 10.31 -1.69 -14.87
C CYS A 43 11.45 -0.71 -14.50
N THR A 44 12.61 -1.21 -14.06
CA THR A 44 13.73 -0.40 -13.53
C THR A 44 14.52 0.35 -14.61
N ARG A 45 14.31 0.03 -15.90
CA ARG A 45 15.02 0.67 -17.02
C ARG A 45 14.32 1.92 -17.58
N CYS A 46 13.01 2.08 -17.36
CA CYS A 46 12.22 3.14 -18.01
C CYS A 46 11.49 4.07 -17.02
N HIS A 47 11.11 3.60 -15.82
CA HIS A 47 10.35 4.38 -14.82
C HIS A 47 11.19 4.78 -13.60
N ARG A 48 12.51 4.74 -13.73
CA ARG A 48 13.41 5.18 -12.70
C ARG A 48 13.15 6.67 -12.48
N PRO A 49 12.88 7.16 -11.26
CA PRO A 49 12.09 8.38 -11.24
C PRO A 49 12.82 9.67 -11.80
N SER A 50 14.16 9.78 -11.83
CA SER A 50 14.88 10.90 -12.43
C SER A 50 15.14 10.70 -13.92
N ASN A 51 14.61 9.63 -14.51
CA ASN A 51 14.40 9.56 -15.94
C ASN A 51 13.56 10.77 -16.34
N ARG A 52 14.04 11.47 -17.36
CA ARG A 52 13.35 12.63 -17.96
C ARG A 52 11.94 12.24 -18.45
N THR A 53 10.99 13.17 -18.34
CA THR A 53 9.57 12.98 -18.75
C THR A 53 9.41 12.62 -20.23
N VAL A 54 10.36 13.02 -21.10
CA VAL A 54 10.36 12.70 -22.53
C VAL A 54 11.65 11.97 -22.90
N GLN A 55 11.55 10.71 -23.31
CA GLN A 55 12.69 9.92 -23.76
C GLN A 55 12.99 10.23 -25.25
N SER A 56 13.84 11.24 -25.52
CA SER A 56 14.45 11.42 -26.86
C SER A 56 15.12 10.14 -27.40
N LEU A 57 14.81 9.77 -28.64
CA LEU A 57 15.42 8.62 -29.34
C LEU A 57 16.82 8.94 -29.88
N SER A 58 17.26 10.20 -29.82
CA SER A 58 18.57 10.65 -30.29
C SER A 58 19.66 10.59 -29.22
N GLU A 59 19.33 10.14 -28.00
CA GLU A 59 20.24 10.11 -26.86
C GLU A 59 20.15 8.77 -26.11
N PRO A 60 21.25 8.28 -25.53
CA PRO A 60 21.24 7.07 -24.71
C PRO A 60 20.34 7.24 -23.47
N VAL A 61 19.70 6.15 -23.05
CA VAL A 61 18.87 6.09 -21.84
C VAL A 61 19.76 6.30 -20.62
N VAL A 62 19.64 7.46 -19.97
CA VAL A 62 20.31 7.76 -18.70
C VAL A 62 19.33 7.46 -17.58
N ASP A 63 19.69 6.47 -16.78
CA ASP A 63 18.88 5.90 -15.72
C ASP A 63 19.05 6.74 -14.44
N ASN A 64 17.99 7.39 -14.01
CA ASN A 64 18.01 8.43 -13.00
C ASN A 64 16.80 8.13 -12.07
N ASP A 65 16.90 8.16 -10.73
CA ASP A 65 15.78 7.96 -9.77
C ASP A 65 15.20 9.29 -9.14
N MET A 66 13.88 9.62 -9.16
CA MET A 66 13.21 10.90 -8.70
C MET A 66 12.94 10.77 -7.21
N PHE A 67 12.74 9.54 -6.73
CA PHE A 67 12.58 9.19 -5.33
C PHE A 67 13.14 7.79 -5.13
N SER A 68 14.05 7.63 -4.17
CA SER A 68 14.41 6.31 -3.66
C SER A 68 13.24 5.80 -2.81
N ILE A 69 12.24 5.21 -3.48
CA ILE A 69 11.04 4.65 -2.83
C ILE A 69 11.32 3.36 -2.04
N GLY A 70 12.58 2.88 -2.06
CA GLY A 70 12.96 1.58 -1.53
C GLY A 70 12.27 0.44 -2.28
N THR A 71 12.38 -0.79 -1.77
CA THR A 71 11.55 -1.90 -2.24
C THR A 71 10.32 -1.98 -1.35
N PRO A 72 9.10 -1.70 -1.85
CA PRO A 72 7.89 -1.83 -1.04
C PRO A 72 7.76 -3.28 -0.57
N PRO A 73 7.72 -3.51 0.76
CA PRO A 73 7.68 -4.86 1.30
C PRO A 73 6.32 -5.52 1.06
N PRO A 74 6.26 -6.86 1.11
CA PRO A 74 5.00 -7.56 1.31
C PRO A 74 4.30 -7.08 2.58
N LEU A 75 2.98 -6.89 2.51
CA LEU A 75 2.15 -6.54 3.67
C LEU A 75 1.51 -7.76 4.32
N ILE A 76 1.67 -8.93 3.69
CA ILE A 76 1.36 -10.26 4.24
C ILE A 76 2.64 -11.06 4.41
N ALA A 77 2.59 -12.10 5.23
CA ALA A 77 3.70 -13.04 5.37
C ALA A 77 3.98 -13.77 4.04
N THR A 78 5.24 -13.78 3.62
CA THR A 78 5.74 -14.53 2.47
C THR A 78 6.99 -15.31 2.86
N ALA A 79 7.43 -16.28 2.04
CA ALA A 79 8.64 -17.04 2.32
C ALA A 79 9.90 -16.15 2.48
N GLY A 80 9.97 -15.02 1.76
CA GLY A 80 11.08 -14.05 1.85
C GLY A 80 10.84 -12.91 2.84
N HIS A 81 9.64 -12.79 3.41
CA HIS A 81 9.27 -11.74 4.36
C HIS A 81 8.22 -12.29 5.33
N PRO A 82 8.63 -13.06 6.35
CA PRO A 82 7.71 -13.82 7.21
C PRO A 82 6.94 -12.94 8.20
N THR A 83 7.35 -11.69 8.38
CA THR A 83 6.74 -10.75 9.34
C THR A 83 6.50 -9.42 8.66
N GLY A 84 5.35 -8.80 8.91
CA GLY A 84 5.01 -7.44 8.47
C GLY A 84 4.38 -6.65 9.60
N LEU A 85 4.34 -5.32 9.47
CA LEU A 85 3.84 -4.42 10.52
C LEU A 85 2.39 -4.77 10.94
N ALA A 86 1.51 -5.05 9.98
CA ALA A 86 0.12 -5.40 10.26
C ALA A 86 -0.06 -6.75 10.99
N LEU A 87 0.95 -7.63 10.94
CA LEU A 87 0.92 -8.92 11.63
C LEU A 87 1.14 -8.76 13.15
N THR A 88 1.84 -7.71 13.59
CA THR A 88 2.29 -7.56 14.99
C THR A 88 1.84 -6.27 15.66
N ALA A 89 1.58 -5.20 14.90
CA ALA A 89 1.23 -3.90 15.46
C ALA A 89 -0.18 -3.89 16.10
N ALA A 90 -0.33 -3.07 17.13
CA ALA A 90 -1.64 -2.66 17.62
C ALA A 90 -2.35 -1.80 16.55
N PRO A 91 -3.69 -1.84 16.45
CA PRO A 91 -4.44 -1.08 15.46
C PRO A 91 -4.09 0.42 15.40
N ALA A 92 -4.01 1.08 16.56
CA ALA A 92 -3.64 2.49 16.65
C ALA A 92 -2.21 2.78 16.14
N ALA A 93 -1.25 1.89 16.41
CA ALA A 93 0.12 2.05 15.93
C ALA A 93 0.21 1.86 14.41
N LEU A 94 -0.53 0.88 13.87
CA LEU A 94 -0.61 0.67 12.42
C LEU A 94 -1.27 1.87 11.74
N TRP A 95 -2.39 2.35 12.25
CA TRP A 95 -3.07 3.53 11.73
C TRP A 95 -2.17 4.76 11.74
N ALA A 96 -1.49 5.04 12.86
CA ALA A 96 -0.61 6.20 12.98
C ALA A 96 0.56 6.14 12.00
N TYR A 97 1.13 4.94 11.79
CA TYR A 97 2.18 4.76 10.80
C TYR A 97 1.67 4.99 9.37
N VAL A 98 0.54 4.37 9.01
CA VAL A 98 -0.02 4.46 7.66
C VAL A 98 -0.45 5.89 7.35
N SER A 99 -1.15 6.58 8.27
CA SER A 99 -1.61 7.95 8.05
C SER A 99 -0.48 8.97 7.93
N ALA A 100 0.63 8.75 8.65
CA ALA A 100 1.78 9.67 8.62
C ALA A 100 2.74 9.45 7.45
N THR A 101 2.79 8.23 6.88
CA THR A 101 3.85 7.84 5.93
C THR A 101 3.36 7.35 4.58
N MET A 102 2.05 7.10 4.45
CA MET A 102 1.44 6.51 3.26
C MET A 102 0.27 7.34 2.70
N PRO A 103 -0.01 7.24 1.40
CA PRO A 103 0.86 6.63 0.39
C PRO A 103 2.15 7.44 0.24
N ARG A 104 3.28 6.78 -0.04
CA ARG A 104 4.62 7.41 0.05
C ARG A 104 4.80 8.61 -0.89
N TYR A 105 4.04 8.69 -1.97
CA TYR A 105 4.07 9.82 -2.90
C TYR A 105 3.27 11.04 -2.39
N GLU A 106 2.34 10.84 -1.44
CA GLU A 106 1.48 11.89 -0.90
C GLU A 106 0.91 11.46 0.48
N PRO A 107 1.71 11.48 1.57
CA PRO A 107 1.22 11.16 2.90
C PRO A 107 0.11 12.12 3.35
N GLY A 108 -0.91 11.59 4.04
CA GLY A 108 -2.07 12.37 4.49
C GLY A 108 -3.17 12.57 3.44
N ARG A 109 -3.09 11.91 2.28
CA ARG A 109 -4.08 12.01 1.19
C ARG A 109 -5.49 11.55 1.61
N GLN A 110 -5.59 10.55 2.48
CA GLN A 110 -6.86 10.02 2.96
C GLN A 110 -7.34 10.73 4.23
N THR A 111 -8.65 10.73 4.47
CA THR A 111 -9.24 11.18 5.73
C THR A 111 -8.88 10.23 6.89
N PRO A 112 -8.99 10.69 8.15
CA PRO A 112 -8.77 9.83 9.32
C PRO A 112 -9.61 8.55 9.30
N ALA A 113 -10.87 8.64 8.87
CA ALA A 113 -11.78 7.50 8.76
C ALA A 113 -11.30 6.50 7.69
N GLU A 114 -10.91 6.98 6.51
CA GLU A 114 -10.39 6.15 5.43
C GLU A 114 -9.08 5.45 5.83
N TYR A 115 -8.19 6.11 6.58
CA TYR A 115 -7.00 5.44 7.12
C TYR A 115 -7.34 4.33 8.11
N TRP A 116 -8.43 4.47 8.89
CA TRP A 116 -8.91 3.39 9.75
C TRP A 116 -9.50 2.23 8.94
N LEU A 117 -10.18 2.51 7.82
CA LEU A 117 -10.66 1.47 6.91
C LEU A 117 -9.51 0.71 6.24
N LEU A 118 -8.48 1.43 5.78
CA LEU A 118 -7.23 0.83 5.30
C LEU A 118 -6.58 -0.05 6.39
N THR A 119 -6.51 0.46 7.62
CA THR A 119 -5.95 -0.28 8.77
C THR A 119 -6.74 -1.56 9.05
N ALA A 120 -8.08 -1.49 9.04
CA ALA A 120 -8.95 -2.63 9.23
C ALA A 120 -8.72 -3.69 8.14
N TYR A 121 -8.64 -3.28 6.88
CA TYR A 121 -8.36 -4.18 5.77
C TYR A 121 -6.99 -4.85 5.88
N LEU A 122 -5.93 -4.11 6.23
CA LEU A 122 -4.59 -4.67 6.41
C LEU A 122 -4.50 -5.68 7.55
N LEU A 123 -5.24 -5.46 8.64
CA LEU A 123 -5.34 -6.40 9.76
C LEU A 123 -6.13 -7.65 9.37
N ASP A 124 -7.26 -7.51 8.67
CA ASP A 124 -8.08 -8.62 8.19
C ASP A 124 -7.31 -9.50 7.19
N LEU A 125 -6.59 -8.89 6.24
CA LEU A 125 -5.65 -9.54 5.32
C LEU A 125 -4.63 -10.44 6.02
N ASN A 126 -4.23 -10.07 7.24
CA ASN A 126 -3.26 -10.78 8.06
C ASN A 126 -3.94 -11.71 9.10
N GLY A 127 -5.23 -12.03 8.92
CA GLY A 127 -5.99 -12.94 9.79
C GLY A 127 -6.31 -12.36 11.17
N ARG A 128 -6.16 -11.04 11.37
CA ARG A 128 -6.34 -10.37 12.66
C ARG A 128 -7.73 -9.73 12.79
N SER A 129 -8.78 -10.52 12.59
CA SER A 129 -10.18 -10.05 12.54
C SER A 129 -10.64 -9.28 13.78
N ALA A 130 -10.23 -9.68 14.99
CA ALA A 130 -10.56 -8.95 16.22
C ALA A 130 -9.94 -7.54 16.24
N ALA A 131 -8.69 -7.41 15.80
CA ALA A 131 -8.01 -6.12 15.70
C ALA A 131 -8.56 -5.28 14.54
N ALA A 132 -8.96 -5.92 13.44
CA ALA A 132 -9.67 -5.26 12.35
C ALA A 132 -11.01 -4.69 12.82
N ALA A 133 -11.77 -5.42 13.65
CA ALA A 133 -13.03 -4.93 14.20
C ALA A 133 -12.85 -3.69 15.10
N GLU A 134 -11.75 -3.63 15.87
CA GLU A 134 -11.36 -2.43 16.63
C GLU A 134 -11.10 -1.25 15.69
N ALA A 135 -10.35 -1.45 14.60
CA ALA A 135 -10.10 -0.42 13.60
C ALA A 135 -11.40 0.08 12.92
N VAL A 136 -12.36 -0.81 12.64
CA VAL A 136 -13.68 -0.42 12.11
C VAL A 136 -14.46 0.44 13.11
N ALA A 137 -14.41 0.12 14.41
CA ALA A 137 -15.04 0.95 15.44
C ALA A 137 -14.41 2.35 15.50
N ASN A 138 -13.08 2.44 15.41
CA ASN A 138 -12.38 3.72 15.37
C ASN A 138 -12.72 4.53 14.11
N ALA A 139 -12.87 3.88 12.94
CA ALA A 139 -13.32 4.55 11.71
C ALA A 139 -14.68 5.24 11.91
N ALA A 140 -15.63 4.55 12.55
CA ALA A 140 -16.96 5.11 12.83
C ALA A 140 -16.90 6.28 13.83
N ALA A 141 -16.02 6.19 14.84
CA ALA A 141 -15.86 7.24 15.84
C ALA A 141 -15.34 8.54 15.22
N VAL A 142 -14.35 8.48 14.33
CA VAL A 142 -13.75 9.67 13.70
C VAL A 142 -14.52 10.18 12.47
N ALA A 143 -15.52 9.43 11.99
CA ALA A 143 -16.40 9.85 10.90
C ALA A 143 -17.60 10.68 11.39
N THR A 144 -17.78 10.81 12.70
CA THR A 144 -18.85 11.64 13.29
C THR A 144 -18.37 13.10 13.32
N PRO A 145 -19.17 14.08 12.86
CA PRO A 145 -18.79 15.49 12.81
C PRO A 145 -18.40 16.08 14.17
#